data_AF-A0A803LF02-F1
#
_entry.id   AF-A0A803LF02-F1
#
_cell.length_a   1.000
_cell.length_b   1.000
_cell.length_c   1.000
_cell.angle_alpha   90.00
_cell.angle_beta   90.00
_cell.angle_gamma   90.00
#
_symmetry.space_group_name_H-M   'P 1'
#
loop_
_entity.id
_entity.type
_entity.pdbx_description
1 polymer ?
#
loop_
_entity_poly.entity_id
_entity_poly.type
_entity_poly.pdbx_seq_one_letter_code
_entity_poly.pdbx_strand_id
1 'polypeptide(L)'
;MAEPESEYEEIFKKGTIVEVSSEDEGLRGSWYTATVLRTISRKSRKIFVEYHNLMEDDAGSKHLCEFVDAILVRPIPPREPHRIYSLMDDVDAFHNDGWWEGVVTRILEPSNCYSVFFRCSREQIDFFSSDLRLHREWVRGNLWVPPLEHHASPSSGFAAFSLLPIEFFSSCI
;
A
#
# COMPACT_ATOMS: atom_id res chain seq x y z
N MET A 1 19.94 13.27 -21.18
CA MET A 1 18.65 12.72 -20.71
C MET A 1 18.93 11.29 -20.30
N ALA A 2 18.86 10.97 -19.01
CA ALA A 2 18.92 9.58 -18.58
C ALA A 2 17.60 8.92 -18.99
N GLU A 3 17.69 7.80 -19.70
CA GLU A 3 16.55 6.96 -20.07
C GLU A 3 15.81 6.51 -18.80
N PRO A 4 14.46 6.43 -18.79
CA PRO A 4 13.71 5.91 -17.64
C PRO A 4 14.04 4.45 -17.29
N GLU A 5 14.75 3.73 -18.17
CA GLU A 5 15.10 2.31 -17.97
C GLU A 5 16.06 2.08 -16.79
N SER A 6 16.95 3.03 -16.45
CA SER A 6 17.94 2.82 -15.38
C SER A 6 17.32 2.82 -13.98
N GLU A 7 16.19 3.51 -13.79
CA GLU A 7 15.51 3.56 -12.49
C GLU A 7 14.84 2.22 -12.15
N TYR A 8 14.27 1.53 -13.16
CA TYR A 8 13.66 0.21 -12.97
C TYR A 8 14.68 -0.86 -12.55
N GLU A 9 15.90 -0.81 -13.08
CA GLU A 9 16.96 -1.76 -12.72
C GLU A 9 17.41 -1.57 -11.25
N GLU A 10 17.44 -0.33 -10.75
CA GLU A 10 17.76 -0.04 -9.34
C GLU A 10 16.64 -0.43 -8.38
N ILE A 11 15.38 -0.16 -8.75
CA ILE A 11 14.21 -0.53 -7.96
C ILE A 11 14.13 -2.06 -7.85
N PHE A 12 14.31 -2.78 -8.95
CA PHE A 12 14.11 -4.23 -9.04
C PHE A 12 15.42 -5.01 -9.14
N LYS A 13 16.40 -4.65 -8.31
CA LYS A 13 17.66 -5.40 -8.19
C LYS A 13 17.48 -6.70 -7.40
N LYS A 14 18.45 -7.62 -7.56
CA LYS A 14 18.48 -8.87 -6.82
C LYS A 14 18.46 -8.61 -5.31
N GLY A 15 17.59 -9.33 -4.60
CA GLY A 15 17.38 -9.21 -3.16
C GLY A 15 16.33 -8.17 -2.76
N THR A 16 15.82 -7.36 -3.67
CA THR A 16 14.70 -6.46 -3.36
C THR A 16 13.43 -7.25 -3.06
N ILE A 17 12.69 -6.83 -2.03
CA ILE A 17 11.34 -7.33 -1.73
C ILE A 17 10.34 -6.51 -2.54
N VAL A 18 9.44 -7.20 -3.23
CA VAL A 18 8.45 -6.64 -4.16
C VAL A 18 7.08 -7.26 -3.92
N GLU A 19 6.06 -6.65 -4.50
CA GLU A 19 4.75 -7.29 -4.66
C GLU A 19 4.54 -7.68 -6.13
N VAL A 20 3.93 -8.83 -6.33
CA VAL A 20 3.65 -9.42 -7.64
C VAL A 20 2.17 -9.72 -7.75
N SER A 21 1.57 -9.32 -8.86
CA SER A 21 0.18 -9.61 -9.21
C SER A 21 0.09 -10.73 -10.25
N SER A 22 -1.08 -11.35 -10.37
CA SER A 22 -1.38 -12.31 -11.43
C SER A 22 -2.63 -11.89 -12.20
N GLU A 23 -2.62 -12.18 -13.50
CA GLU A 23 -3.78 -12.00 -14.39
C GLU A 23 -4.65 -13.26 -14.47
N ASP A 24 -4.25 -14.35 -13.81
CA ASP A 24 -4.98 -15.61 -13.81
C ASP A 24 -6.37 -15.45 -13.19
N GLU A 25 -7.33 -16.18 -13.75
CA GLU A 25 -8.70 -16.19 -13.24
C GLU A 25 -8.71 -16.69 -11.79
N GLY A 26 -9.31 -15.88 -10.90
CA GLY A 26 -9.32 -16.15 -9.45
C GLY A 26 -8.21 -15.48 -8.66
N LEU A 27 -7.12 -15.03 -9.30
CA LEU A 27 -6.03 -14.27 -8.65
C LEU A 27 -6.03 -12.78 -9.02
N ARG A 28 -6.88 -12.37 -9.96
CA ARG A 28 -6.97 -10.97 -10.38
C ARG A 28 -7.32 -10.04 -9.21
N GLY A 29 -6.50 -9.01 -9.02
CA GLY A 29 -6.64 -8.04 -7.92
C GLY A 29 -5.87 -8.42 -6.66
N SER A 30 -5.10 -9.52 -6.70
CA SER A 30 -4.21 -9.93 -5.62
C SER A 30 -2.78 -9.44 -5.83
N TRP A 31 -2.08 -9.23 -4.71
CA TRP A 31 -0.67 -8.89 -4.64
C TRP A 31 0.03 -9.77 -3.60
N TYR A 32 1.03 -10.55 -4.05
CA TYR A 32 1.81 -11.45 -3.22
C TYR A 32 3.22 -10.91 -3.02
N THR A 33 3.73 -11.03 -1.80
CA THR A 33 5.09 -10.60 -1.48
C THR A 33 6.11 -11.61 -2.01
N ALA A 34 7.16 -11.10 -2.66
CA ALA A 34 8.22 -11.93 -3.24
C ALA A 34 9.60 -11.24 -3.13
N THR A 35 10.66 -12.03 -3.29
CA THR A 35 12.05 -11.56 -3.40
C THR A 35 12.53 -11.67 -4.84
N VAL A 36 13.17 -10.62 -5.35
CA VAL A 36 13.81 -10.66 -6.68
C VAL A 36 15.05 -11.54 -6.65
N LEU A 37 15.04 -12.65 -7.40
CA LEU A 37 16.20 -13.54 -7.57
C LEU A 37 17.05 -13.13 -8.76
N ARG A 38 16.44 -12.63 -9.84
CA ARG A 38 17.12 -12.05 -11.01
C ARG A 38 16.36 -10.81 -11.46
N THR A 39 17.11 -9.73 -11.72
CA THR A 39 16.56 -8.46 -12.20
C THR A 39 15.91 -8.59 -13.59
N ILE A 40 15.28 -7.50 -14.03
CA ILE A 40 14.52 -7.43 -15.27
C ILE A 40 15.42 -7.75 -16.47
N SER A 41 15.01 -8.73 -17.26
CA SER A 41 15.65 -9.06 -18.53
C SER A 41 15.30 -8.01 -19.59
N ARG A 42 16.33 -7.37 -20.18
CA ARG A 42 16.14 -6.41 -21.29
C ARG A 42 15.43 -7.02 -22.51
N LYS A 43 15.62 -8.32 -22.76
CA LYS A 43 15.06 -9.01 -23.93
C LYS A 43 13.60 -9.44 -23.72
N SER A 44 13.28 -10.00 -22.56
CA SER A 44 11.96 -10.57 -22.30
C SER A 44 11.06 -9.67 -21.46
N ARG A 45 11.60 -8.60 -20.85
CA ARG A 45 10.90 -7.74 -19.88
C ARG A 45 10.33 -8.51 -18.68
N LYS A 46 10.89 -9.68 -18.39
CA LYS A 46 10.54 -10.53 -17.25
C LYS A 46 11.54 -10.41 -16.12
N ILE A 47 11.06 -10.62 -14.91
CA ILE A 47 11.83 -10.67 -13.66
C ILE A 47 11.65 -12.05 -13.02
N PHE A 48 12.69 -12.60 -12.38
CA PHE A 48 12.61 -13.89 -11.71
C PHE A 48 12.50 -13.66 -10.21
N VAL A 49 11.45 -14.20 -9.59
CA VAL A 49 11.08 -13.94 -8.20
C VAL A 49 10.86 -15.24 -7.43
N GLU A 50 10.98 -15.17 -6.11
CA GLU A 50 10.62 -16.22 -5.15
C GLU A 50 9.56 -15.68 -4.19
N TYR A 51 8.40 -16.31 -4.13
CA TYR A 51 7.29 -15.87 -3.28
C TYR A 51 7.54 -16.21 -1.81
N HIS A 52 7.14 -15.32 -0.90
CA HIS A 52 7.35 -15.53 0.53
C HIS A 52 6.39 -16.55 1.13
N ASN A 53 5.15 -16.58 0.64
CA ASN A 53 4.08 -17.38 1.25
C ASN A 53 3.43 -18.39 0.28
N LEU A 54 3.84 -18.42 -0.99
CA LEU A 54 3.37 -19.40 -1.97
C LEU A 54 4.40 -20.53 -2.10
N MET A 55 3.94 -21.77 -2.08
CA MET A 55 4.76 -22.97 -2.13
C MET A 55 4.62 -23.66 -3.49
N GLU A 56 5.69 -24.32 -3.95
CA GLU A 56 5.69 -25.10 -5.20
C GLU A 56 4.98 -26.45 -5.04
N ASP A 57 4.95 -26.97 -3.82
CA ASP A 57 4.34 -28.25 -3.49
C ASP A 57 3.42 -28.17 -2.26
N ASP A 58 2.50 -29.13 -2.17
CA ASP A 58 1.59 -29.27 -1.03
C ASP A 58 2.33 -29.62 0.28
N ALA A 59 3.58 -30.09 0.18
CA ALA A 59 4.40 -30.39 1.34
C ALA A 59 4.96 -29.12 2.00
N GLY A 60 4.89 -27.97 1.34
CA GLY A 60 5.43 -26.70 1.81
C GLY A 60 6.95 -26.70 1.93
N SER A 61 7.64 -27.56 1.16
CA SER A 61 9.08 -27.78 1.31
C SER A 61 9.92 -26.72 0.60
N LYS A 62 9.34 -26.07 -0.42
CA LYS A 62 10.01 -25.10 -1.28
C LYS A 62 9.05 -23.99 -1.70
N HIS A 63 9.55 -22.77 -1.64
CA HIS A 63 8.84 -21.58 -2.13
C HIS A 63 8.70 -21.60 -3.66
N LEU A 64 7.54 -21.14 -4.14
CA LEU A 64 7.28 -20.97 -5.56
C LEU A 64 8.23 -19.93 -6.14
N CYS A 65 8.88 -20.27 -7.25
CA CYS A 65 9.73 -19.36 -8.02
C CYS A 65 9.26 -19.32 -9.48
N GLU A 66 9.15 -18.13 -10.07
CA GLU A 66 8.71 -18.01 -11.46
C GLU A 66 9.22 -16.75 -12.17
N PHE A 67 9.09 -16.75 -13.50
CA PHE A 67 9.34 -15.57 -14.33
C PHE A 67 8.03 -14.82 -14.57
N VAL A 68 7.90 -13.64 -13.96
CA VAL A 68 6.74 -12.76 -14.15
C VAL A 68 7.07 -11.58 -15.04
N ASP A 69 6.06 -11.06 -15.73
CA ASP A 69 6.20 -9.84 -16.51
C ASP A 69 6.40 -8.63 -15.60
N ALA A 70 7.41 -7.79 -15.89
CA ALA A 70 7.80 -6.71 -14.99
C ALA A 70 6.69 -5.65 -14.75
N ILE A 71 5.67 -5.61 -15.62
CA ILE A 71 4.49 -4.75 -15.46
C ILE A 71 3.58 -5.21 -14.31
N LEU A 72 3.65 -6.49 -13.92
CA LEU A 72 2.87 -7.08 -12.84
C LEU A 72 3.60 -6.98 -11.49
N VAL A 73 4.75 -6.29 -11.45
CA VAL A 73 5.60 -6.17 -10.26
C VAL A 73 5.70 -4.73 -9.82
N ARG A 74 5.56 -4.50 -8.52
CA ARG A 74 5.70 -3.19 -7.89
C ARG A 74 6.56 -3.25 -6.62
N PRO A 75 7.12 -2.13 -6.16
CA PRO A 75 7.74 -2.07 -4.84
C PRO A 75 6.71 -2.33 -3.74
N ILE A 76 7.17 -2.61 -2.53
CA ILE A 76 6.25 -2.68 -1.37
C ILE A 76 5.59 -1.31 -1.16
N PRO A 77 4.25 -1.22 -1.14
CA PRO A 77 3.58 0.03 -0.89
C PRO A 77 3.90 0.52 0.53
N PRO A 78 4.14 1.82 0.73
CA PRO A 78 4.43 2.36 2.05
C PRO A 78 3.22 2.15 2.97
N ARG A 79 3.48 1.71 4.20
CA ARG A 79 2.43 1.48 5.20
C ARG A 79 2.11 2.78 5.94
N GLU A 80 0.82 3.07 6.06
CA GLU A 80 0.28 4.13 6.91
C GLU A 80 -0.31 3.48 8.16
N PRO A 81 0.42 3.44 9.29
CA PRO A 81 -0.09 2.81 10.49
C PRO A 81 -1.27 3.61 11.06
N HIS A 82 -2.21 2.91 11.71
CA HIS A 82 -3.35 3.50 12.42
C HIS A 82 -4.33 4.30 11.55
N ARG A 83 -4.43 3.98 10.26
CA ARG A 83 -5.43 4.56 9.37
C ARG A 83 -6.85 4.19 9.82
N ILE A 84 -7.77 5.16 9.72
CA ILE A 84 -9.21 4.96 9.87
C ILE A 84 -9.80 4.97 8.46
N TYR A 85 -10.61 3.97 8.12
CA TYR A 85 -11.21 3.84 6.79
C TYR A 85 -12.64 4.37 6.76
N SER A 86 -13.02 4.94 5.62
CA SER A 86 -14.37 5.41 5.34
C SER A 86 -15.14 4.43 4.46
N LEU A 87 -16.47 4.56 4.44
CA LEU A 87 -17.29 3.86 3.45
C LEU A 87 -16.84 4.24 2.04
N MET A 88 -16.78 3.25 1.17
CA MET A 88 -16.34 3.34 -0.23
C MET A 88 -14.84 3.57 -0.42
N ASP A 89 -14.02 3.53 0.62
CA ASP A 89 -12.56 3.48 0.44
C ASP A 89 -12.17 2.19 -0.29
N ASP A 90 -11.37 2.33 -1.35
CA ASP A 90 -10.68 1.20 -1.97
C ASP A 90 -9.48 0.80 -1.08
N VAL A 91 -9.43 -0.47 -0.70
CA VAL A 91 -8.46 -1.03 0.22
C VAL A 91 -7.85 -2.30 -0.35
N ASP A 92 -6.63 -2.62 0.05
CA ASP A 92 -6.13 -3.98 -0.05
C ASP A 92 -6.33 -4.66 1.31
N ALA A 93 -6.97 -5.82 1.32
CA ALA A 93 -7.17 -6.65 2.51
C ALA A 93 -6.23 -7.86 2.50
N PHE A 94 -5.55 -8.11 3.61
CA PHE A 94 -4.65 -9.27 3.73
C PHE A 94 -5.47 -10.54 3.99
N HIS A 95 -5.48 -11.45 3.01
CA HIS A 95 -6.25 -12.68 3.04
C HIS A 95 -5.57 -13.76 2.18
N ASN A 96 -5.57 -15.03 2.61
CA ASN A 96 -4.94 -16.15 1.90
C ASN A 96 -3.53 -15.79 1.39
N ASP A 97 -2.68 -15.30 2.31
CA ASP A 97 -1.27 -14.99 2.09
C ASP A 97 -0.96 -13.86 1.09
N GLY A 98 -1.98 -13.16 0.61
CA GLY A 98 -1.87 -12.04 -0.33
C GLY A 98 -2.70 -10.82 0.10
N TRP A 99 -2.47 -9.71 -0.60
CA TRP A 99 -3.24 -8.48 -0.47
C TRP A 99 -4.26 -8.39 -1.60
N TRP A 100 -5.54 -8.30 -1.27
CA TRP A 100 -6.64 -8.35 -2.22
C TRP A 100 -7.39 -7.03 -2.30
N GLU A 101 -7.53 -6.49 -3.51
CA GLU A 101 -8.30 -5.27 -3.77
C GLU A 101 -9.78 -5.48 -3.42
N GLY A 102 -10.32 -4.61 -2.58
CA GLY A 102 -11.72 -4.57 -2.21
C GLY A 102 -12.18 -3.16 -1.85
N VAL A 103 -13.46 -3.03 -1.52
CA VAL A 103 -14.07 -1.76 -1.13
C VAL A 103 -14.73 -1.88 0.24
N VAL A 104 -14.52 -0.89 1.11
CA VAL A 104 -15.19 -0.85 2.42
C VAL A 104 -16.67 -0.55 2.24
N THR A 105 -17.55 -1.46 2.65
CA THR A 105 -19.01 -1.31 2.52
C THR A 105 -19.72 -1.11 3.85
N ARG A 106 -19.09 -1.49 4.98
CA ARG A 106 -19.60 -1.24 6.32
C ARG A 106 -18.46 -0.97 7.31
N ILE A 107 -18.75 -0.11 8.28
CA ILE A 107 -17.90 0.16 9.45
C ILE A 107 -18.57 -0.50 10.65
N LEU A 108 -17.82 -1.34 11.36
CA LEU A 108 -18.31 -2.12 12.50
C LEU A 108 -17.74 -1.52 13.79
N GLU A 109 -18.52 -0.64 14.40
CA GLU A 109 -18.19 -0.04 15.69
C GLU A 109 -18.69 -0.91 16.85
N PRO A 110 -17.99 -0.94 18.01
CA PRO A 110 -16.79 -0.19 18.36
C PRO A 110 -15.46 -0.93 18.06
N SER A 111 -15.50 -2.07 17.38
CA SER A 111 -14.36 -3.00 17.28
C SER A 111 -13.26 -2.60 16.29
N ASN A 112 -13.37 -1.44 15.63
CA ASN A 112 -12.46 -0.99 14.56
C ASN A 112 -12.30 -2.07 13.47
N CYS A 113 -13.42 -2.73 13.16
CA CYS A 113 -13.54 -3.72 12.10
C CYS A 113 -14.29 -3.12 10.91
N TYR A 114 -13.97 -3.59 9.72
CA TYR A 114 -14.54 -3.10 8.47
C TYR A 114 -14.99 -4.29 7.63
N SER A 115 -16.17 -4.18 7.04
CA SER A 115 -16.66 -5.16 6.08
C SER A 115 -16.18 -4.74 4.69
N VAL A 116 -15.36 -5.57 4.05
CA VAL A 116 -14.79 -5.33 2.71
C VAL A 116 -15.45 -6.24 1.69
N PHE A 117 -15.89 -5.65 0.58
CA PHE A 117 -16.50 -6.35 -0.54
C PHE A 117 -15.48 -6.54 -1.66
N PHE A 118 -15.30 -7.79 -2.10
CA PHE A 118 -14.40 -8.16 -3.19
C PHE A 118 -15.19 -8.29 -4.48
N ARG A 119 -14.93 -7.39 -5.44
CA ARG A 119 -15.69 -7.34 -6.70
C ARG A 119 -15.52 -8.60 -7.55
N CYS A 120 -14.32 -9.18 -7.57
CA CYS A 120 -14.00 -10.37 -8.36
C CYS A 120 -14.73 -11.64 -7.86
N SER A 121 -14.67 -11.93 -6.56
CA SER A 121 -15.29 -13.13 -5.97
C SER A 121 -16.75 -12.92 -5.53
N ARG A 122 -17.21 -11.66 -5.45
CA ARG A 122 -18.52 -11.25 -4.90
C ARG A 122 -18.69 -11.61 -3.42
N GLU A 123 -17.59 -11.67 -2.69
CA GLU A 123 -17.58 -11.98 -1.27
C GLU A 123 -17.57 -10.71 -0.42
N GLN A 124 -18.07 -10.84 0.81
CA GLN A 124 -18.05 -9.80 1.82
C GLN A 124 -17.44 -10.40 3.09
N ILE A 125 -16.31 -9.86 3.52
CA ILE A 125 -15.54 -10.39 4.66
C ILE A 125 -15.21 -9.26 5.61
N ASP A 126 -15.22 -9.53 6.92
CA ASP A 126 -14.89 -8.56 7.95
C ASP A 126 -13.40 -8.66 8.32
N PHE A 127 -12.72 -7.51 8.37
CA PHE A 127 -11.30 -7.39 8.69
C PHE A 127 -11.05 -6.39 9.82
N PHE A 128 -9.98 -6.60 10.58
CA PHE A 128 -9.45 -5.57 11.47
C PHE A 128 -8.68 -4.53 10.66
N SER A 129 -8.59 -3.30 11.18
CA SER A 129 -7.75 -2.24 10.57
C SER A 129 -6.30 -2.67 10.31
N SER A 130 -5.74 -3.60 11.10
CA SER A 130 -4.38 -4.13 10.96
C SER A 130 -4.18 -4.97 9.70
N ASP A 131 -5.27 -5.55 9.19
CA ASP A 131 -5.27 -6.43 8.02
C ASP A 131 -5.68 -5.67 6.75
N LEU A 132 -5.86 -4.35 6.86
CA LEU A 132 -6.19 -3.46 5.75
C LEU A 132 -5.06 -2.47 5.51
N ARG A 133 -4.91 -2.09 4.24
CA ARG A 133 -4.17 -0.89 3.83
C ARG A 133 -4.97 -0.16 2.76
N LEU A 134 -4.73 1.14 2.60
CA LEU A 134 -5.30 1.88 1.48
C LEU A 134 -4.78 1.27 0.17
N HIS A 135 -5.68 1.01 -0.78
CA HIS A 135 -5.29 0.56 -2.11
C HIS A 135 -4.53 1.66 -2.83
N ARG A 136 -3.40 1.32 -3.45
CA ARG A 136 -2.56 2.25 -4.21
C ARG A 136 -2.04 1.58 -5.47
N GLU A 137 -1.97 2.36 -6.53
CA GLU A 137 -1.40 1.96 -7.80
C GLU A 137 0.03 2.48 -7.95
N TRP A 138 0.91 1.64 -8.50
CA TRP A 138 2.28 2.01 -8.84
C TRP A 138 2.36 2.48 -10.29
N VAL A 139 2.48 3.78 -10.48
CA VAL A 139 2.36 4.43 -11.79
C VAL A 139 3.72 4.96 -12.24
N ARG A 140 4.06 4.70 -13.52
CA ARG A 140 5.25 5.23 -14.21
C ARG A 140 6.59 4.94 -13.54
N GLY A 141 6.65 3.93 -12.67
CA GLY A 141 7.91 3.47 -12.08
C GLY A 141 8.46 4.33 -10.95
N ASN A 142 7.74 5.37 -10.50
CA ASN A 142 8.21 6.22 -9.41
C ASN A 142 7.09 6.87 -8.57
N LEU A 143 5.82 6.62 -8.85
CA LEU A 143 4.71 7.32 -8.20
C LEU A 143 3.66 6.35 -7.64
N TRP A 144 3.35 6.50 -6.36
CA TRP A 144 2.17 5.90 -5.73
C TRP A 144 0.95 6.79 -5.92
N VAL A 145 -0.17 6.20 -6.36
CA VAL A 145 -1.45 6.88 -6.53
C VAL A 145 -2.56 6.14 -5.76
N PRO A 146 -3.30 6.80 -4.85
CA PRO A 146 -3.09 8.17 -4.36
C PRO A 146 -1.69 8.34 -3.73
N PRO A 147 -1.21 9.58 -3.50
CA PRO A 147 0.04 9.82 -2.79
C PRO A 147 -0.12 9.56 -1.29
N LEU A 148 1.00 9.30 -0.59
CA LEU A 148 0.99 9.13 0.86
C LEU A 148 0.45 10.39 1.54
N GLU A 149 -0.34 10.20 2.59
CA GLU A 149 -0.71 11.33 3.44
C GLU A 149 0.55 11.75 4.19
N HIS A 150 1.07 12.93 3.86
CA HIS A 150 2.02 13.57 4.75
C HIS A 150 1.28 13.86 6.04
N HIS A 151 1.62 13.17 7.13
CA HIS A 151 1.27 13.64 8.45
C HIS A 151 1.78 15.08 8.55
N ALA A 152 0.86 16.05 8.46
CA ALA A 152 1.18 17.43 8.75
C ALA A 152 1.70 17.42 10.19
N SER A 153 2.99 17.66 10.36
CA SER A 153 3.53 18.02 11.67
C SER A 153 2.68 19.19 12.17
N PRO A 154 2.15 19.15 13.40
CA PRO A 154 1.46 20.31 13.94
C PRO A 154 2.48 21.44 13.95
N SER A 155 2.28 22.42 13.09
CA SER A 155 3.10 23.63 13.06
C SER A 155 3.05 24.23 14.45
N SER A 156 4.16 24.14 15.19
CA SER A 156 4.36 24.83 16.46
C SER A 156 4.34 26.33 16.17
N GLY A 157 3.16 26.93 16.32
CA GLY A 157 2.89 28.31 15.95
C GLY A 157 1.80 28.97 16.78
N PHE A 158 1.70 28.65 18.08
CA PHE A 158 1.09 29.59 19.02
C PHE A 158 2.21 30.41 19.66
N ALA A 159 2.54 31.53 19.02
CA ALA A 159 3.26 32.60 19.71
C ALA A 159 2.31 33.17 20.78
N ALA A 160 2.55 32.79 22.03
CA ALA A 160 1.99 33.48 23.17
C ALA A 160 2.59 34.89 23.21
N PHE A 161 1.83 35.89 22.78
CA PHE A 161 2.11 37.28 23.16
C PHE A 161 1.31 37.58 24.43
N SER A 162 1.97 37.37 25.57
CA SER A 162 1.64 38.06 26.80
C SER A 162 2.04 39.53 26.66
N LEU A 163 1.06 40.44 26.73
CA LEU A 163 1.30 41.79 27.25
C LEU A 163 0.17 42.16 28.21
N LEU A 164 0.61 42.51 29.41
CA LEU A 164 -0.13 42.97 30.58
C LEU A 164 -0.67 44.42 30.40
N PRO A 165 -1.47 44.94 31.35
CA PRO A 165 -2.57 45.87 31.09
C PRO A 165 -2.13 47.35 31.06
N ILE A 166 -2.95 48.21 30.46
CA ILE A 166 -2.85 49.66 30.64
C ILE A 166 -4.12 50.16 31.33
N GLU A 167 -3.89 50.72 32.51
CA GLU A 167 -4.83 51.40 33.39
C GLU A 167 -5.44 52.68 32.78
N PHE A 168 -6.64 52.98 33.26
CA PHE A 168 -7.32 54.27 33.43
C PHE A 168 -6.79 55.53 32.72
N PHE A 169 -7.70 56.20 32.00
CA PHE A 169 -7.93 57.63 32.19
C PHE A 169 -9.42 57.96 32.20
N SER A 170 -9.83 58.63 33.29
CA SER A 170 -11.07 59.37 33.45
C SER A 170 -10.97 60.73 32.73
N SER A 171 -12.04 61.18 32.04
CA SER A 171 -12.82 62.38 32.40
C SER A 171 -13.62 62.97 31.20
N CYS A 172 -14.84 63.45 31.53
CA CYS A 172 -15.75 64.37 30.81
C CYS A 172 -16.34 63.88 29.47
N ILE A 173 -17.66 63.86 29.26
CA ILE A 173 -18.73 64.83 29.57
C ILE A 173 -19.96 64.14 30.16
#